data_AF-A0AAE0Z0F7-F1
#
_entry.id   AF-A0AAE0Z0F7-F1
#
_cell.length_a   1.000
_cell.length_b   1.000
_cell.length_c   1.000
_cell.angle_alpha   90.00
_cell.angle_beta   90.00
_cell.angle_gamma   90.00
#
_symmetry.space_group_name_H-M   'P 1'
#
loop_
_entity.id
_entity.type
_entity.pdbx_description
1 polymer ?
#
loop_
_entity_poly.entity_id
_entity_poly.type
_entity_poly.pdbx_seq_one_letter_code
_entity_poly.pdbx_strand_id
1 'polypeptide(L)'
;MSENGMTYFLYGGSLIGSYRHHGLIPWDDDADVIMSFSQRLHLYRLLESLDMDIRVSFHPVHYWKLYHKDGEVIRGMPWKYPFLDIFFYDQNETHLWDIAPQYRDQFIFSKAAIFPLRQRPFMGLSVFVPKDIKTVMSTGYKISECHSGDYVHRWERDTRSTIVPCSWLLHLFPFVERVYMNGGCNETLWYKGKPVGVFFDWDVMC
;
A
#
# COMPACT_ATOMS: atom_id res chain seq x y z
N MET A 1 3.07 3.83 15.21
CA MET A 1 3.05 5.29 14.96
C MET A 1 4.41 5.67 14.40
N SER A 2 4.47 6.64 13.49
CA SER A 2 5.74 7.17 13.01
C SER A 2 6.44 8.03 14.08
N GLU A 3 7.68 8.43 13.81
CA GLU A 3 8.45 9.34 14.66
C GLU A 3 7.73 10.68 14.90
N ASN A 4 6.92 11.13 13.94
CA ASN A 4 6.12 12.35 14.04
C ASN A 4 4.71 12.11 14.63
N GLY A 5 4.47 10.95 15.25
CA GLY A 5 3.17 10.60 15.84
C GLY A 5 2.06 10.37 14.82
N MET A 6 2.40 10.19 13.53
CA MET A 6 1.43 9.97 12.47
C MET A 6 1.08 8.48 12.40
N THR A 7 -0.21 8.18 12.25
CA THR A 7 -0.69 6.82 12.03
C THR A 7 -1.08 6.66 10.56
N TYR A 8 -0.23 5.93 9.84
CA TYR A 8 -0.45 5.54 8.45
C TYR A 8 -0.01 4.10 8.27
N PHE A 9 -0.51 3.46 7.22
CA PHE A 9 -0.08 2.12 6.81
C PHE A 9 -0.33 1.94 5.31
N LEU A 10 0.33 0.94 4.71
CA LEU A 10 0.14 0.62 3.29
C LEU A 10 -1.32 0.27 3.00
N TYR A 11 -1.78 0.71 1.84
CA TYR A 11 -3.15 0.55 1.38
C TYR A 11 -3.18 -0.12 0.00
N GLY A 12 -4.36 -0.56 -0.45
CA GLY A 12 -4.58 -0.98 -1.83
C GLY A 12 -3.55 -1.95 -2.42
N GLY A 13 -3.10 -1.64 -3.64
CA GLY A 13 -2.10 -2.42 -4.39
C GLY A 13 -0.76 -2.48 -3.67
N SER A 14 -0.38 -1.40 -2.98
CA SER A 14 0.86 -1.35 -2.20
C SER A 14 0.90 -2.33 -1.03
N LEU A 15 -0.23 -2.54 -0.34
CA LEU A 15 -0.32 -3.53 0.75
C LEU A 15 -0.11 -4.96 0.21
N ILE A 16 -0.72 -5.26 -0.93
CA ILE A 16 -0.56 -6.55 -1.62
C ILE A 16 0.87 -6.70 -2.12
N GLY A 17 1.46 -5.64 -2.66
CA GLY A 17 2.85 -5.58 -3.07
C GLY A 17 3.80 -5.96 -1.94
N SER A 18 3.67 -5.32 -0.77
CA SER A 18 4.50 -5.66 0.40
C SER A 18 4.32 -7.12 0.81
N TYR A 19 3.10 -7.65 0.75
CA TYR A 19 2.85 -9.05 1.05
C TYR A 19 3.45 -9.99 -0.01
N ARG A 20 3.29 -9.72 -1.29
CA ARG A 20 3.59 -10.69 -2.36
C ARG A 20 4.99 -10.54 -2.94
N HIS A 21 5.56 -9.35 -2.89
CA HIS A 21 6.77 -8.96 -3.61
C HIS A 21 7.81 -8.23 -2.74
N HIS A 22 7.52 -7.97 -1.45
CA HIS A 22 8.32 -7.10 -0.58
C HIS A 22 8.58 -5.70 -1.19
N GLY A 23 7.67 -5.24 -2.06
CA GLY A 23 7.78 -4.00 -2.83
C GLY A 23 6.51 -3.73 -3.61
N LEU A 24 6.57 -2.95 -4.68
CA LEU A 24 5.42 -2.78 -5.56
C LEU A 24 5.04 -4.09 -6.25
N ILE A 25 3.77 -4.21 -6.64
CA ILE A 25 3.40 -5.22 -7.62
C ILE A 25 4.19 -4.90 -8.91
N PRO A 26 4.85 -5.86 -9.58
CA PRO A 26 5.83 -5.57 -10.62
C PRO A 26 5.34 -4.79 -11.85
N TRP A 27 4.03 -4.71 -12.04
CA TRP A 27 3.38 -3.98 -13.14
C TRP A 27 2.51 -2.82 -12.65
N ASP A 28 2.58 -2.51 -11.36
CA ASP A 28 1.90 -1.39 -10.72
C ASP A 28 2.83 -0.17 -10.72
N ASP A 29 2.27 1.02 -10.92
CA ASP A 29 3.06 2.21 -11.27
C ASP A 29 2.99 3.37 -10.26
N ASP A 30 2.27 3.20 -9.15
CA ASP A 30 2.21 4.14 -8.03
C ASP A 30 2.29 3.43 -6.67
N ALA A 31 2.12 4.21 -5.59
CA ALA A 31 2.08 3.66 -4.24
C ALA A 31 0.95 4.30 -3.44
N ASP A 32 0.39 3.53 -2.49
CA ASP A 32 -0.77 3.91 -1.69
C ASP A 32 -0.49 3.76 -0.20
N VAL A 33 -0.87 4.79 0.56
CA VAL A 33 -1.00 4.72 2.01
C VAL A 33 -2.36 5.23 2.44
N ILE A 34 -2.86 4.75 3.57
CA ILE A 34 -4.04 5.30 4.22
C ILE A 34 -3.67 5.79 5.62
N MET A 35 -4.26 6.93 6.03
CA MET A 35 -3.98 7.55 7.33
C MET A 35 -5.22 8.13 7.99
N SER A 36 -5.13 8.46 9.28
CA SER A 36 -6.27 9.04 9.99
C SER A 36 -6.63 10.43 9.44
N PHE A 37 -7.89 10.61 9.04
CA PHE A 37 -8.40 11.88 8.52
C PHE A 37 -8.23 13.03 9.51
N SER A 38 -8.34 12.79 10.81
CA SER A 38 -8.15 13.80 11.85
C SER A 38 -6.72 14.34 11.90
N GLN A 39 -5.72 13.58 11.41
CA GLN A 39 -4.31 13.98 11.39
C GLN A 39 -3.91 14.75 10.13
N ARG A 40 -4.79 14.92 9.12
CA ARG A 40 -4.44 15.55 7.84
C ARG A 40 -3.88 16.97 7.96
N LEU A 41 -4.40 17.78 8.90
CA LEU A 41 -3.90 19.15 9.10
C LEU A 41 -2.48 19.15 9.70
N HIS A 42 -2.18 18.17 10.56
CA HIS A 42 -0.83 17.98 11.07
C HIS A 42 0.12 17.53 9.94
N LEU A 43 -0.31 16.59 9.10
CA LEU A 43 0.44 16.21 7.90
C LEU A 43 0.73 17.41 7.01
N TYR A 44 -0.28 18.23 6.70
CA TYR A 44 -0.12 19.40 5.85
C TYR A 44 0.95 20.36 6.39
N ARG A 45 0.88 20.71 7.68
CA ARG A 45 1.88 21.58 8.33
C ARG A 45 3.27 20.97 8.32
N LEU A 46 3.38 19.65 8.55
CA LEU A 46 4.65 18.95 8.47
C LEU A 46 5.23 19.03 7.06
N LEU A 47 4.44 18.74 6.03
CA LEU A 47 4.86 18.80 4.63
C LEU A 47 5.26 20.22 4.21
N GLU A 48 4.56 21.26 4.69
CA GLU A 48 4.97 22.66 4.45
C GLU A 48 6.29 23.02 5.14
N SER A 49 6.57 22.43 6.31
CA SER A 49 7.81 22.70 7.06
C SER A 49 9.02 21.95 6.53
N LEU A 50 8.80 20.87 5.78
CA LEU A 50 9.85 20.12 5.15
C LEU A 50 10.30 20.90 3.92
N ASP A 51 11.52 21.45 3.96
CA ASP A 51 12.16 22.07 2.79
C ASP A 51 12.53 20.99 1.76
N MET A 52 11.50 20.48 1.10
CA MET A 52 11.58 19.41 0.13
C MET A 52 10.98 19.87 -1.19
N ASP A 53 11.51 19.30 -2.26
CA ASP A 53 10.98 19.42 -3.60
C ASP A 53 9.71 18.58 -3.81
N ILE A 54 8.99 18.27 -2.73
CA ILE A 54 7.70 17.57 -2.75
C ILE A 54 6.58 18.60 -2.78
N ARG A 55 5.52 18.27 -3.53
CA ARG A 55 4.28 19.05 -3.66
C ARG A 55 3.11 18.15 -3.34
N VAL A 56 2.04 18.77 -2.88
CA VAL A 56 0.78 18.09 -2.54
C VAL A 56 -0.30 18.62 -3.46
N SER A 57 -1.00 17.71 -4.14
CA SER A 57 -2.28 18.02 -4.78
C SER A 57 -3.42 17.44 -3.96
N PHE A 58 -4.40 18.27 -3.69
CA PHE A 58 -5.58 17.90 -2.92
C PHE A 58 -6.69 17.47 -3.88
N HIS A 59 -7.06 16.19 -3.88
CA HIS A 59 -8.36 15.84 -4.44
C HIS A 59 -9.43 16.47 -3.53
N PRO A 60 -10.47 17.11 -4.07
CA PRO A 60 -11.45 17.87 -3.28
C PRO A 60 -12.21 17.03 -2.24
N VAL A 61 -12.15 15.70 -2.33
CA VAL A 61 -13.03 14.83 -1.54
C VAL A 61 -12.34 13.60 -0.90
N HIS A 62 -11.27 13.02 -1.45
CA HIS A 62 -10.98 11.60 -1.17
C HIS A 62 -9.53 11.25 -0.81
N TYR A 63 -8.54 11.76 -1.55
CA TYR A 63 -7.14 11.42 -1.35
C TYR A 63 -6.23 12.59 -1.71
N TRP A 64 -4.98 12.57 -1.24
CA TRP A 64 -3.96 13.53 -1.64
C TRP A 64 -2.90 12.84 -2.47
N LYS A 65 -2.35 13.56 -3.45
CA LYS A 65 -1.20 13.08 -4.23
C LYS A 65 0.05 13.86 -3.80
N LEU A 66 1.05 13.14 -3.31
CA LEU A 66 2.39 13.68 -3.05
C LEU A 66 3.28 13.36 -4.24
N TYR A 67 3.91 14.38 -4.82
CA TYR A 67 4.76 14.21 -6.00
C TYR A 67 5.96 15.15 -5.96
N HIS A 68 7.01 14.80 -6.69
CA HIS A 68 8.18 15.66 -6.82
C HIS A 68 7.92 16.83 -7.80
N LYS A 69 8.39 18.04 -7.50
CA LYS A 69 8.20 19.25 -8.31
C LYS A 69 8.69 19.06 -9.74
N ASP A 70 9.74 18.26 -9.92
CA ASP A 70 10.38 17.94 -11.21
C ASP A 70 9.84 16.65 -11.85
N GLY A 71 8.71 16.11 -11.35
CA GLY A 71 8.06 14.95 -11.95
C GLY A 71 7.60 15.18 -13.40
N GLU A 72 7.26 14.09 -14.07
CA GLU A 72 6.67 14.07 -15.40
C GLU A 72 5.26 14.67 -15.37
N VAL A 73 4.98 15.61 -16.27
CA VAL A 73 3.66 16.24 -16.36
C VAL A 73 2.63 15.25 -16.91
N ILE A 74 1.54 15.07 -16.18
CA ILE A 74 0.37 14.33 -16.67
C ILE A 74 -0.62 15.33 -17.26
N ARG A 75 -0.95 15.17 -18.53
CA ARG A 75 -1.79 16.14 -19.25
C ARG A 75 -3.18 16.25 -18.61
N GLY A 76 -3.53 17.45 -18.17
CA GLY A 76 -4.85 17.74 -17.60
C GLY A 76 -4.93 17.54 -16.09
N MET A 77 -3.83 17.16 -15.43
CA MET A 77 -3.80 16.94 -13.98
C MET A 77 -3.00 18.04 -13.26
N PRO A 78 -3.41 18.40 -12.03
CA PRO A 78 -2.66 19.34 -11.18
C PRO A 78 -1.47 18.69 -10.44
N TRP A 79 -1.19 17.40 -10.68
CA TRP A 79 -0.05 16.67 -10.14
C TRP A 79 0.85 16.09 -11.24
N LYS A 80 1.99 15.53 -10.83
CA LYS A 80 3.01 14.96 -11.71
C LYS A 80 3.30 13.51 -11.32
N TYR A 81 3.79 12.73 -12.28
CA TYR A 81 4.26 11.36 -12.07
C TYR A 81 5.77 11.32 -11.75
N PRO A 82 6.27 10.41 -10.91
CA PRO A 82 5.51 9.51 -10.04
C PRO A 82 4.90 10.24 -8.83
N PHE A 83 3.91 9.62 -8.21
CA PHE A 83 3.27 10.13 -7.00
C PHE A 83 2.99 9.03 -5.99
N LEU A 84 2.76 9.44 -4.74
CA LEU A 84 2.21 8.65 -3.64
C LEU A 84 0.77 9.12 -3.39
N ASP A 85 -0.18 8.19 -3.46
CA ASP A 85 -1.56 8.44 -3.04
C ASP A 85 -1.68 8.28 -1.52
N ILE A 86 -2.28 9.28 -0.88
CA ILE A 86 -2.62 9.31 0.54
C ILE A 86 -4.14 9.31 0.66
N PHE A 87 -4.67 8.14 0.97
CA PHE A 87 -6.06 7.94 1.36
C PHE A 87 -6.28 8.29 2.83
N PHE A 88 -7.54 8.49 3.20
CA PHE A 88 -7.90 8.81 4.57
C PHE A 88 -8.96 7.86 5.11
N TYR A 89 -8.81 7.44 6.36
CA TYR A 89 -9.86 6.74 7.09
C TYR A 89 -10.44 7.61 8.20
N ASP A 90 -11.71 7.39 8.49
CA ASP A 90 -12.36 7.81 9.73
C ASP A 90 -12.66 6.58 10.59
N GLN A 91 -12.99 6.79 11.86
CA GLN A 91 -13.12 5.70 12.83
C GLN A 91 -14.11 6.02 13.95
N ASN A 92 -14.75 4.97 14.48
CA ASN A 92 -15.47 5.01 15.75
C ASN A 92 -14.67 4.26 16.81
N GLU A 93 -15.31 3.82 17.90
CA GLU A 93 -14.62 3.09 18.98
C GLU A 93 -14.06 1.74 18.52
N THR A 94 -14.75 1.03 17.62
CA THR A 94 -14.48 -0.37 17.30
C THR A 94 -13.97 -0.60 15.88
N HIS A 95 -14.27 0.30 14.94
CA HIS A 95 -14.00 0.16 13.51
C HIS A 95 -13.39 1.42 12.91
N LEU A 96 -12.75 1.24 11.76
CA LEU A 96 -12.34 2.31 10.86
C LEU A 96 -12.76 1.99 9.43
N TRP A 97 -12.93 3.03 8.62
CA TRP A 97 -13.39 2.92 7.24
C TRP A 97 -12.78 4.00 6.35
N ASP A 98 -12.62 3.71 5.06
CA ASP A 98 -12.22 4.73 4.08
C ASP A 98 -13.30 5.82 3.99
N ILE A 99 -12.89 7.08 4.02
CA ILE A 99 -13.81 8.22 3.90
C ILE A 99 -14.36 8.38 2.49
N ALA A 100 -13.67 7.85 1.49
CA ALA A 100 -14.06 7.89 0.09
C ALA A 100 -15.26 6.95 -0.13
N PRO A 101 -16.45 7.46 -0.52
CA PRO A 101 -17.66 6.65 -0.66
C PRO A 101 -17.49 5.45 -1.59
N GLN A 102 -16.69 5.57 -2.64
CA GLN A 102 -16.42 4.51 -3.61
C GLN A 102 -15.59 3.35 -3.05
N TYR A 103 -14.81 3.58 -1.99
CA TYR A 103 -13.97 2.55 -1.35
C TYR A 103 -14.51 2.12 0.02
N ARG A 104 -15.48 2.87 0.58
CA ARG A 104 -16.02 2.63 1.92
C ARG A 104 -16.45 1.17 2.12
N ASP A 105 -17.26 0.63 1.22
CA ASP A 105 -17.79 -0.74 1.39
C ASP A 105 -16.71 -1.83 1.25
N GLN A 106 -15.59 -1.51 0.60
CA GLN A 106 -14.46 -2.41 0.43
C GLN A 106 -13.46 -2.31 1.58
N PHE A 107 -13.51 -1.22 2.36
CA PHE A 107 -12.59 -0.95 3.44
C PHE A 107 -13.35 -0.48 4.70
N ILE A 108 -13.94 -1.43 5.42
CA ILE A 108 -14.43 -1.27 6.79
C ILE A 108 -13.83 -2.42 7.62
N PHE A 109 -13.02 -2.09 8.61
CA PHE A 109 -12.35 -3.10 9.44
C PHE A 109 -12.41 -2.76 10.91
N SER A 110 -12.44 -3.80 11.75
CA SER A 110 -12.30 -3.62 13.18
C SER A 110 -10.92 -3.06 13.50
N LYS A 111 -10.83 -2.20 14.51
CA LYS A 111 -9.54 -1.71 15.01
C LYS A 111 -8.64 -2.85 15.48
N ALA A 112 -9.20 -3.97 15.93
CA ALA A 112 -8.44 -5.14 16.34
C ALA A 112 -7.75 -5.85 15.15
N ALA A 113 -8.32 -5.75 13.94
CA ALA A 113 -7.69 -6.26 12.71
C ALA A 113 -6.60 -5.32 12.18
N ILE A 114 -6.70 -4.01 12.45
CA ILE A 114 -5.72 -3.02 11.98
C ILE A 114 -4.59 -2.80 12.99
N PHE A 115 -4.90 -2.71 14.28
CA PHE A 115 -3.97 -2.30 15.33
C PHE A 115 -3.63 -3.43 16.33
N PRO A 116 -2.41 -3.42 16.93
CA PRO A 116 -1.30 -2.53 16.60
C PRO A 116 -0.75 -2.81 15.19
N LEU A 117 -0.28 -1.75 14.52
CA LEU A 117 0.34 -1.89 13.21
C LEU A 117 1.60 -2.77 13.30
N ARG A 118 1.88 -3.49 12.22
CA ARG A 118 3.12 -4.26 12.06
C ARG A 118 4.02 -3.56 11.06
N GLN A 119 5.30 -3.92 11.06
CA GLN A 119 6.24 -3.45 10.05
C GLN A 119 6.55 -4.57 9.06
N ARG A 120 6.60 -4.24 7.78
CA ARG A 120 6.91 -5.17 6.69
C ARG A 120 7.81 -4.53 5.64
N PRO A 121 8.56 -5.33 4.87
CA PRO A 121 9.38 -4.83 3.79
C PRO A 121 8.53 -4.29 2.63
N PHE A 122 8.93 -3.14 2.11
CA PHE A 122 8.36 -2.53 0.90
C PHE A 122 9.41 -1.64 0.25
N MET A 123 9.87 -2.00 -0.95
CA MET A 123 10.84 -1.22 -1.73
C MET A 123 12.15 -0.96 -0.95
N GLY A 124 12.59 -1.94 -0.15
CA GLY A 124 13.78 -1.82 0.70
C GLY A 124 13.57 -1.03 2.00
N LEU A 125 12.37 -0.51 2.24
CA LEU A 125 11.99 0.18 3.47
C LEU A 125 11.22 -0.76 4.41
N SER A 126 11.24 -0.44 5.70
CA SER A 126 10.37 -1.04 6.71
C SER A 126 9.17 -0.11 6.93
N VAL A 127 7.98 -0.52 6.50
CA VAL A 127 6.78 0.32 6.50
C VAL A 127 5.64 -0.32 7.27
N PHE A 128 4.73 0.52 7.76
CA PHE A 128 3.60 0.04 8.55
C PHE A 128 2.53 -0.64 7.69
N VAL A 129 1.98 -1.73 8.20
CA VAL A 129 0.84 -2.47 7.65
C VAL A 129 -0.17 -2.79 8.76
N PRO A 130 -1.43 -3.16 8.42
CA PRO A 130 -2.38 -3.69 9.38
C PRO A 130 -1.87 -4.92 10.14
N LYS A 131 -2.35 -5.12 11.37
CA LYS A 131 -2.07 -6.30 12.19
C LYS A 131 -2.39 -7.61 11.48
N ASP A 132 -3.61 -7.71 10.94
CA ASP A 132 -4.10 -8.85 10.19
C ASP A 132 -4.20 -8.49 8.71
N ILE A 133 -3.04 -8.48 8.07
CA ILE A 133 -2.90 -8.15 6.64
C ILE A 133 -3.74 -9.05 5.75
N LYS A 134 -3.89 -10.34 6.09
CA LYS A 134 -4.64 -11.32 5.29
C LYS A 134 -6.13 -10.98 5.27
N THR A 135 -6.71 -10.72 6.44
CA THR A 135 -8.11 -10.29 6.54
C THR A 135 -8.34 -9.03 5.73
N VAL A 136 -7.45 -8.03 5.85
CA VAL A 136 -7.59 -6.75 5.13
C VAL A 136 -7.51 -6.92 3.61
N MET A 137 -6.56 -7.72 3.10
CA MET A 137 -6.44 -7.94 1.65
C MET A 137 -7.59 -8.79 1.09
N SER A 138 -8.10 -9.75 1.85
CA SER A 138 -9.09 -10.74 1.38
C SER A 138 -10.46 -10.16 1.05
N THR A 139 -10.79 -8.96 1.54
CA THR A 139 -12.08 -8.30 1.27
C THR A 139 -12.20 -7.81 -0.18
N GLY A 140 -11.08 -7.41 -0.80
CA GLY A 140 -11.06 -6.89 -2.17
C GLY A 140 -10.31 -7.79 -3.17
N TYR A 141 -9.50 -8.74 -2.68
CA TYR A 141 -8.56 -9.47 -3.52
C TYR A 141 -8.49 -10.94 -3.17
N LYS A 142 -8.45 -11.78 -4.22
CA LYS A 142 -8.06 -13.17 -4.07
C LYS A 142 -6.54 -13.28 -4.11
N ILE A 143 -5.94 -13.61 -2.97
CA ILE A 143 -4.47 -13.60 -2.78
C ILE A 143 -3.73 -14.47 -3.81
N SER A 144 -4.34 -15.55 -4.30
CA SER A 144 -3.76 -16.45 -5.31
C SER A 144 -3.86 -15.93 -6.76
N GLU A 145 -4.58 -14.83 -6.99
CA GLU A 145 -4.79 -14.22 -8.29
C GLU A 145 -3.98 -12.92 -8.44
N CYS A 146 -3.42 -12.75 -9.62
CA CYS A 146 -2.62 -11.60 -10.01
C CYS A 146 -3.42 -10.79 -11.03
N HIS A 147 -3.76 -9.57 -10.65
CA HIS A 147 -4.57 -8.65 -11.42
C HIS A 147 -3.64 -7.61 -12.04
N SER A 148 -3.78 -7.32 -13.33
CA SER A 148 -2.97 -6.31 -14.01
C SER A 148 -3.33 -4.86 -13.63
N GLY A 149 -4.43 -4.66 -12.91
CA GLY A 149 -5.07 -3.35 -12.75
C GLY A 149 -5.87 -2.96 -14.00
N ASP A 150 -6.89 -2.12 -13.81
CA ASP A 150 -7.69 -1.46 -14.85
C ASP A 150 -7.40 0.04 -14.96
N TYR A 151 -6.39 0.55 -14.24
CA TYR A 151 -5.99 1.94 -14.27
C TYR A 151 -4.47 2.06 -14.40
N VAL A 152 -3.99 3.03 -15.18
CA VAL A 152 -2.55 3.33 -15.29
C VAL A 152 -2.28 4.74 -14.79
N HIS A 153 -1.63 4.83 -13.64
CA HIS A 153 -1.43 6.07 -12.89
C HIS A 153 -0.48 7.03 -13.60
N ARG A 154 0.49 6.52 -14.36
CA ARG A 154 1.41 7.33 -15.18
C ARG A 154 0.70 8.22 -16.19
N TRP A 155 -0.46 7.80 -16.68
CA TRP A 155 -1.20 8.54 -17.69
C TRP A 155 -2.60 8.97 -17.23
N GLU A 156 -3.01 8.56 -16.03
CA GLU A 156 -4.33 8.80 -15.43
C GLU A 156 -5.46 8.37 -16.38
N ARG A 157 -5.41 7.10 -16.81
CA ARG A 157 -6.34 6.52 -17.78
C ARG A 157 -6.69 5.07 -17.46
N ASP A 158 -7.94 4.73 -17.77
CA ASP A 158 -8.41 3.36 -17.74
C ASP A 158 -7.68 2.50 -18.78
N THR A 159 -7.47 1.24 -18.43
CA THR A 159 -6.93 0.20 -19.30
C THR A 159 -7.72 -1.09 -19.12
N ARG A 160 -7.47 -2.07 -19.98
CA ARG A 160 -8.09 -3.39 -19.83
C ARG A 160 -7.37 -4.16 -18.73
N SER A 161 -8.13 -4.62 -17.74
CA SER A 161 -7.62 -5.53 -16.73
C SER A 161 -7.65 -6.98 -17.21
N THR A 162 -6.69 -7.76 -16.72
CA THR A 162 -6.60 -9.21 -16.89
C THR A 162 -6.25 -9.83 -15.54
N ILE A 163 -6.84 -10.99 -15.26
CA ILE A 163 -6.60 -11.77 -14.05
C ILE A 163 -5.99 -13.10 -14.46
N VAL A 164 -4.88 -13.47 -13.83
CA VAL A 164 -4.23 -14.77 -14.01
C VAL A 164 -3.89 -15.39 -12.66
N PRO A 165 -3.73 -16.72 -12.57
CA PRO A 165 -3.12 -17.33 -11.39
C PRO A 165 -1.72 -16.76 -11.18
N CYS A 166 -1.39 -16.32 -9.97
CA CYS A 166 -0.05 -15.78 -9.69
C CYS A 166 1.07 -16.81 -9.92
N SER A 167 0.74 -18.11 -9.84
CA SER A 167 1.68 -19.20 -10.13
C SER A 167 2.26 -19.13 -11.55
N TRP A 168 1.53 -18.55 -12.51
CA TRP A 168 2.01 -18.37 -13.89
C TRP A 168 3.14 -17.34 -13.98
N LEU A 169 3.26 -16.45 -13.01
CA LEU A 169 4.18 -15.31 -13.03
C LEU A 169 5.45 -15.52 -12.19
N LEU A 170 5.55 -16.64 -11.46
CA LEU A 170 6.67 -16.95 -10.54
C LEU A 170 8.05 -16.97 -11.23
N HIS A 171 8.09 -17.23 -12.53
CA HIS A 171 9.33 -17.26 -13.31
C HIS A 171 9.72 -15.89 -13.89
N LEU A 172 8.79 -14.95 -13.93
CA LEU A 172 8.97 -13.62 -14.53
C LEU A 172 9.33 -12.56 -13.48
N PHE A 173 8.75 -12.67 -12.29
CA PHE A 173 8.87 -11.65 -11.25
C PHE A 173 9.26 -12.25 -9.89
N PRO A 174 9.80 -11.43 -8.97
CA PRO A 174 10.06 -11.89 -7.61
C PRO A 174 8.77 -12.18 -6.84
N PHE A 175 8.69 -13.29 -6.11
CA PHE A 175 7.54 -13.65 -5.28
C PHE A 175 7.96 -14.17 -3.91
N VAL A 176 7.17 -13.83 -2.89
CA VAL A 176 7.37 -14.27 -1.52
C VAL A 176 6.83 -15.68 -1.32
N GLU A 177 7.71 -16.58 -0.90
CA GLU A 177 7.36 -17.86 -0.31
C GLU A 177 7.35 -17.76 1.22
N ARG A 178 6.44 -18.50 1.86
CA ARG A 178 6.21 -18.44 3.30
C ARG A 178 6.32 -19.81 3.94
N VAL A 179 7.08 -19.88 5.02
CA VAL A 179 7.22 -21.09 5.85
C VAL A 179 7.00 -20.70 7.29
N TYR A 180 6.02 -21.33 7.94
CA TYR A 180 5.80 -21.13 9.37
C TYR A 180 6.91 -21.87 10.13
N MET A 181 7.67 -21.14 10.93
CA MET A 181 8.75 -21.69 11.74
C MET A 181 9.00 -20.81 12.95
N ASN A 182 9.44 -21.41 14.06
CA ASN A 182 9.84 -20.70 15.28
C ASN A 182 8.79 -19.70 15.83
N GLY A 183 7.49 -20.04 15.74
CA GLY A 183 6.42 -19.17 16.26
C GLY A 183 6.08 -17.96 15.39
N GLY A 184 6.60 -17.90 14.16
CA GLY A 184 6.33 -16.81 13.23
C GLY A 184 6.36 -17.25 11.78
N CYS A 185 6.21 -16.28 10.88
CA CYS A 185 6.21 -16.51 9.46
C CYS A 185 7.54 -16.08 8.85
N ASN A 186 8.33 -17.06 8.40
CA ASN A 186 9.54 -16.79 7.63
C ASN A 186 9.16 -16.59 6.16
N GLU A 187 9.58 -15.47 5.60
CA GLU A 187 9.29 -15.06 4.25
C GLU A 187 10.59 -14.95 3.44
N THR A 188 10.64 -15.66 2.31
CA THR A 188 11.76 -15.57 1.37
C THR A 188 11.25 -15.04 0.04
N LEU A 189 11.79 -13.90 -0.40
CA LEU A 189 11.54 -13.36 -1.74
C LEU A 189 12.43 -14.10 -2.74
N TRP A 190 11.81 -14.85 -3.65
CA TRP A 190 12.50 -15.63 -4.66
C TRP A 190 12.45 -14.94 -6.01
N TYR A 191 13.58 -14.91 -6.72
CA TYR A 191 13.64 -14.51 -8.12
C TYR A 191 14.55 -15.45 -8.91
N LYS A 192 14.01 -16.09 -9.96
CA LYS A 192 14.75 -17.03 -10.83
C LYS A 192 15.55 -18.08 -10.04
N GLY A 193 14.91 -18.67 -9.02
CA GLY A 193 15.49 -19.72 -8.17
C GLY A 193 16.55 -19.24 -7.16
N LYS A 194 16.72 -17.93 -6.99
CA LYS A 194 17.64 -17.34 -6.01
C LYS A 194 16.87 -16.54 -4.96
N PRO A 195 17.23 -16.64 -3.68
CA PRO A 195 16.68 -15.76 -2.66
C PRO A 195 17.27 -14.36 -2.88
N VAL A 196 16.40 -13.36 -2.96
CA VAL A 196 16.75 -11.94 -3.15
C VAL A 196 16.30 -11.05 -2.00
N GLY A 197 15.54 -11.60 -1.05
CA GLY A 197 15.12 -10.93 0.18
C GLY A 197 14.64 -11.94 1.21
N VAL A 198 14.79 -11.60 2.49
CA VAL A 198 14.29 -12.40 3.61
C VAL A 198 13.65 -11.48 4.63
N PHE A 199 12.57 -11.94 5.25
CA PHE A 199 11.86 -11.24 6.31
C PHE A 199 11.24 -12.25 7.27
N PHE A 200 11.22 -11.94 8.56
CA PHE A 200 10.61 -12.81 9.56
C PHE A 200 9.56 -12.01 10.34
N ASP A 201 8.32 -12.51 10.32
CA ASP A 201 7.18 -11.88 10.97
C ASP A 201 6.80 -12.67 12.24
N TRP A 202 7.20 -12.16 13.41
CA TRP A 202 6.99 -12.83 14.71
C TRP A 202 5.50 -12.91 15.08
N ASP A 203 5.08 -14.01 15.72
CA ASP A 203 3.71 -14.18 16.23
C ASP A 203 2.61 -14.10 15.15
N VAL A 204 2.95 -14.49 13.91
CA VAL A 204 2.01 -14.55 12.77
C VAL A 204 2.04 -15.94 12.14
N MET A 205 0.85 -16.47 11.87
CA MET A 205 0.69 -17.68 11.06
C MET A 205 0.87 -17.35 9.58
N CYS A 206 1.77 -18.08 8.90
CA CYS A 206 1.73 -18.21 7.45
C CYS A 206 0.44 -18.94 7.02
#